data_AF-A0A355SWB4-F1
#
_entry.id   AF-A0A355SWB4-F1
#
_cell.length_a   1.000
_cell.length_b   1.000
_cell.length_c   1.000
_cell.angle_alpha   90.00
_cell.angle_beta   90.00
_cell.angle_gamma   90.00
#
_symmetry.space_group_name_H-M   'P 1'
#
loop_
_entity.id
_entity.type
_entity.pdbx_description
1 polymer ?
#
loop_
_entity_poly.entity_id
_entity_poly.type
_entity_poly.pdbx_seq_one_letter_code
_entity_poly.pdbx_strand_id
1 'polypeptide(L)'
;MDPKLTEYDCTQCGACCRSFPIFASEADAVREPMIRQEARRLPEHLETTDKAYQLFPLPFHTRCPYLKDDELCRIYQSRPSVCRQFESGSEQCIEARRRQGIQSTGT
;
A
#
# COMPACT_ATOMS: atom_id res chain seq x y z
N MET A 1 24.60 21.16 -9.34
CA MET A 1 23.90 19.91 -9.72
C MET A 1 23.19 19.40 -8.48
N ASP A 2 21.86 19.30 -8.53
CA ASP A 2 21.04 18.87 -7.39
C ASP A 2 21.17 17.35 -7.14
N PRO A 3 21.59 16.90 -5.95
CA PRO A 3 21.95 15.50 -5.68
C PRO A 3 20.75 14.64 -5.22
N LYS A 4 19.57 14.73 -5.85
CA LYS A 4 18.38 14.01 -5.35
C LYS A 4 17.46 13.45 -6.43
N LEU A 5 17.91 12.43 -7.15
CA LEU A 5 17.03 11.41 -7.70
C LEU A 5 17.72 10.05 -7.58
N THR A 6 17.92 9.58 -6.35
CA THR A 6 18.00 8.13 -6.14
C THR A 6 16.64 7.57 -6.54
N GLU A 7 16.58 6.92 -7.69
CA GLU A 7 15.37 6.30 -8.19
C GLU A 7 14.96 5.18 -7.21
N TYR A 8 13.88 5.42 -6.48
CA TYR A 8 13.37 4.46 -5.52
C TYR A 8 12.63 3.35 -6.27
N ASP A 9 13.31 2.24 -6.50
CA ASP A 9 12.70 1.05 -7.09
C ASP A 9 11.73 0.39 -6.10
N CYS A 10 10.44 0.69 -6.28
CA CYS A 10 9.37 0.12 -5.48
C CYS A 10 8.96 -1.29 -5.92
N THR A 11 9.61 -1.87 -6.94
CA THR A 11 9.36 -3.24 -7.39
C THR A 11 10.05 -4.31 -6.54
N GLN A 12 10.90 -3.91 -5.59
CA GLN A 12 11.78 -4.81 -4.84
C GLN A 12 11.50 -4.87 -3.33
N CYS A 13 10.68 -3.98 -2.77
CA CYS A 13 10.72 -3.70 -1.33
C CYS A 13 9.44 -3.97 -0.54
N GLY A 14 8.25 -3.86 -1.17
CA GLY A 14 6.96 -4.08 -0.50
C GLY A 14 6.68 -3.26 0.78
N ALA A 15 7.50 -2.25 1.08
CA ALA A 15 7.56 -1.65 2.42
C ALA A 15 6.24 -0.98 2.85
N CYS A 16 5.60 -0.25 1.93
CA CYS A 16 4.33 0.43 2.21
C CYS A 16 3.19 -0.57 2.53
N CYS A 17 3.19 -1.73 1.88
CA CYS A 17 2.21 -2.81 2.08
C CYS A 17 2.37 -3.54 3.42
N ARG A 18 3.41 -3.24 4.20
CA ARG A 18 3.70 -3.83 5.52
C ARG A 18 3.62 -2.83 6.67
N SER A 19 3.52 -1.52 6.38
CA SER A 19 3.89 -0.49 7.36
C SER A 19 2.75 0.38 7.86
N PHE A 20 1.73 0.64 7.03
CA PHE A 20 0.68 1.62 7.34
C PHE A 20 -0.71 1.05 7.07
N PRO A 21 -1.74 1.46 7.82
CA PRO A 21 -3.11 1.11 7.49
C PRO A 21 -3.48 1.53 6.07
N ILE A 22 -4.08 0.62 5.31
CA ILE A 22 -4.53 0.86 3.95
C ILE A 22 -6.04 0.69 3.92
N PHE A 23 -6.72 1.76 3.53
CA PHE A 23 -8.16 1.76 3.31
C PHE A 23 -8.46 2.05 1.85
N ALA A 24 -9.52 1.45 1.33
CA ALA A 24 -10.02 1.68 -0.01
C ALA A 24 -11.47 2.17 0.05
N SER A 25 -11.83 3.03 -0.89
CA SER A 25 -13.19 3.51 -1.08
C SER A 25 -14.07 2.45 -1.77
N GLU A 26 -15.38 2.66 -1.78
CA GLU A 26 -16.29 1.87 -2.63
C GLU A 26 -15.95 2.06 -4.13
N ALA A 27 -15.54 3.25 -4.55
CA ALA A 27 -15.10 3.50 -5.91
C ALA A 27 -13.83 2.70 -6.28
N ASP A 28 -12.91 2.52 -5.33
CA ASP A 28 -11.76 1.64 -5.52
C ASP A 28 -12.20 0.17 -5.64
N ALA A 29 -13.19 -0.29 -4.87
CA ALA A 29 -13.73 -1.64 -4.98
C ALA A 29 -14.54 -1.89 -6.27
N VAL A 30 -15.16 -0.86 -6.85
CA VAL A 30 -15.74 -0.93 -8.20
C VAL A 30 -14.64 -1.12 -9.24
N ARG A 31 -13.52 -0.39 -9.13
CA ARG A 31 -12.38 -0.47 -10.04
C ARG A 31 -11.58 -1.76 -9.90
N GLU A 32 -11.45 -2.27 -8.68
CA GLU A 32 -10.76 -3.52 -8.34
C GLU A 32 -11.70 -4.44 -7.53
N PRO A 33 -12.48 -5.30 -8.19
CA PRO A 33 -13.48 -6.14 -7.53
C PRO A 33 -12.92 -7.11 -6.48
N MET A 34 -11.63 -7.50 -6.56
CA MET A 34 -11.03 -8.36 -5.53
C MET A 34 -10.97 -7.67 -4.16
N ILE A 35 -11.14 -6.35 -4.06
CA ILE A 35 -11.28 -5.65 -2.77
C ILE A 35 -12.47 -6.19 -1.97
N ARG A 36 -13.58 -6.53 -2.62
CA ARG A 36 -14.74 -7.10 -1.92
C ARG A 36 -14.51 -8.51 -1.40
N GLN A 37 -13.54 -9.23 -1.97
CA GLN A 37 -13.26 -10.64 -1.64
C GLN A 37 -12.18 -10.78 -0.58
N GLU A 38 -11.17 -9.92 -0.62
CA GLU A 38 -9.91 -10.10 0.12
C GLU A 38 -9.70 -9.06 1.22
N ALA A 39 -10.43 -7.93 1.16
CA ALA A 39 -10.38 -6.90 2.19
C ALA A 39 -11.52 -7.07 3.21
N ARG A 40 -11.38 -6.44 4.38
CA ARG A 40 -12.45 -6.37 5.36
C ARG A 40 -13.32 -5.16 5.09
N ARG A 41 -14.61 -5.35 4.80
CA ARG A 41 -15.57 -4.24 4.79
C ARG A 41 -15.70 -3.64 6.19
N LEU A 42 -15.67 -2.32 6.29
CA LEU A 42 -15.85 -1.62 7.55
C LEU A 42 -17.33 -1.70 7.99
N PRO A 43 -17.62 -1.67 9.30
CA PRO A 43 -18.96 -1.42 9.77
C PRO A 43 -19.47 -0.07 9.27
N GLU A 44 -20.77 0.03 8.97
CA GLU A 44 -21.39 1.24 8.38
C GLU A 44 -21.05 2.54 9.14
N HIS A 45 -21.03 2.50 10.48
CA HIS A 45 -20.71 3.66 11.32
C HIS A 45 -19.24 4.11 11.27
N LEU A 46 -18.35 3.33 10.63
CA LEU A 46 -16.94 3.67 10.38
C LEU A 46 -16.66 3.93 8.90
N GLU A 47 -17.63 3.69 8.02
CA GLU A 47 -17.48 3.93 6.58
C GLU A 47 -17.46 5.43 6.30
N THR A 48 -16.56 5.85 5.42
CA THR A 48 -16.54 7.18 4.82
C THR A 48 -16.39 7.05 3.31
N THR A 49 -16.59 8.15 2.57
CA THR A 49 -16.40 8.19 1.11
C THR A 49 -15.05 7.59 0.67
N ASP A 50 -13.99 7.83 1.45
CA ASP A 50 -12.63 7.39 1.15
C ASP A 50 -12.26 6.06 1.83
N LYS A 51 -13.12 5.53 2.71
CA LYS A 51 -12.84 4.34 3.53
C LYS A 51 -14.08 3.47 3.67
N ALA A 52 -14.20 2.48 2.81
CA ALA A 52 -15.22 1.42 2.90
C ALA A 52 -14.61 0.05 3.23
N TYR A 53 -13.36 -0.19 2.80
CA TYR A 53 -12.66 -1.45 3.01
C TYR A 53 -11.30 -1.24 3.65
N GLN A 54 -10.96 -2.06 4.63
CA GLN A 54 -9.63 -2.16 5.22
C GLN A 54 -8.84 -3.26 4.52
N LEU A 55 -7.74 -2.90 3.87
CA LEU A 55 -6.84 -3.82 3.17
C LEU A 55 -5.68 -4.25 4.07
N PHE A 56 -5.22 -3.37 4.96
CA PHE A 56 -4.19 -3.68 5.94
C PHE A 56 -4.35 -2.78 7.18
N PRO A 57 -4.06 -3.26 8.40
CA PRO A 57 -3.88 -4.66 8.77
C PRO A 57 -5.18 -5.46 8.61
N LEU A 58 -5.05 -6.77 8.38
CA LEU A 58 -6.16 -7.72 8.44
C LEU A 58 -5.85 -8.78 9.52
N PRO A 59 -6.86 -9.38 10.16
CA PRO A 59 -6.64 -10.51 11.04
C PRO A 59 -5.79 -11.58 10.34
N PHE A 60 -4.79 -12.10 11.05
CA PHE A 60 -3.88 -13.16 10.59
C PHE A 60 -2.99 -12.81 9.38
N HIS A 61 -2.98 -11.54 8.95
CA HIS A 61 -2.11 -11.08 7.87
C HIS A 61 -0.96 -10.24 8.42
N THR A 62 0.26 -10.52 7.96
CA THR A 62 1.46 -9.70 8.26
C THR A 62 1.69 -8.61 7.21
N ARG A 63 0.92 -8.61 6.13
CA ARG A 63 1.03 -7.71 4.98
C ARG A 63 -0.30 -7.50 4.27
N CYS A 64 -0.39 -6.46 3.45
CA CYS A 64 -1.49 -6.27 2.51
C CYS A 64 -1.74 -7.56 1.69
N PRO A 65 -2.99 -8.04 1.55
CA PRO A 65 -3.31 -9.32 0.90
C PRO A 65 -2.96 -9.32 -0.59
N TYR A 66 -2.72 -8.16 -1.19
CA TYR A 66 -2.30 -8.04 -2.59
C TYR A 66 -0.79 -8.07 -2.82
N LEU A 67 0.02 -8.11 -1.75
CA LEU A 67 1.46 -8.19 -1.89
C LEU A 67 1.89 -9.64 -2.09
N LYS A 68 2.47 -9.92 -3.26
CA LYS A 68 3.03 -11.22 -3.64
C LYS A 68 4.36 -11.49 -2.93
N ASP A 69 4.87 -12.71 -3.06
CA ASP A 69 6.17 -13.13 -2.51
C ASP A 69 7.36 -12.46 -3.22
N ASP A 70 7.19 -12.00 -4.46
CA ASP A 70 8.19 -11.25 -5.23
C ASP A 70 8.14 -9.74 -4.97
N GLU A 71 7.52 -9.31 -3.87
CA GLU A 71 7.35 -7.91 -3.45
C GLU A 71 6.55 -7.01 -4.42
N LEU A 72 5.91 -7.60 -5.44
CA LEU A 72 5.04 -6.90 -6.36
C LEU A 72 3.56 -6.96 -5.93
N CYS A 73 2.83 -5.87 -6.20
CA CYS A 73 1.40 -5.83 -5.97
C CYS A 73 0.65 -6.56 -7.09
N ARG A 74 -0.17 -7.57 -6.77
CA ARG A 74 -0.97 -8.31 -7.76
C ARG A 74 -2.05 -7.47 -8.47
N ILE A 75 -2.44 -6.33 -7.88
CA ILE A 75 -3.41 -5.36 -8.44
C ILE A 75 -2.73 -4.06 -8.88
N TYR A 76 -1.48 -4.10 -9.33
CA TYR A 76 -0.66 -2.90 -9.55
C TYR A 76 -1.34 -1.83 -10.44
N GLN A 77 -2.03 -2.26 -11.50
CA GLN A 77 -2.71 -1.38 -12.45
C GLN A 77 -3.99 -0.74 -11.88
N SER A 78 -4.72 -1.48 -11.05
CA SER A 78 -6.01 -1.10 -10.47
C SER A 78 -5.92 -0.61 -9.02
N ARG A 79 -4.70 -0.51 -8.46
CA ARG A 79 -4.39 -0.11 -7.07
C ARG A 79 -5.36 0.93 -6.50
N PRO A 80 -5.78 0.85 -5.23
CA PRO A 80 -6.60 1.90 -4.61
C PRO A 80 -5.96 3.29 -4.71
N SER A 81 -6.78 4.33 -4.63
CA SER A 81 -6.32 5.72 -4.79
C SER A 81 -5.21 6.08 -3.78
N VAL A 82 -5.34 5.63 -2.53
CA VAL A 82 -4.30 5.81 -1.50
C VAL A 82 -2.95 5.19 -1.89
N CYS A 83 -2.96 4.03 -2.56
CA CYS A 83 -1.74 3.34 -2.99
C CYS A 83 -1.10 4.00 -4.22
N ARG A 84 -1.89 4.68 -5.07
CA ARG A 84 -1.38 5.46 -6.22
C ARG A 84 -0.80 6.80 -5.79
N GLN A 85 -1.41 7.44 -4.80
CA GLN A 85 -0.97 8.73 -4.26
C GLN A 85 0.29 8.61 -3.40
N PHE A 86 0.64 7.40 -2.96
CA PHE A 86 1.83 7.14 -2.17
C PHE A 86 3.10 7.33 -3.02
N GLU A 87 3.82 8.43 -2.79
CA GLU A 87 4.97 8.83 -3.59
C GLU A 87 6.26 8.09 -3.17
N SER A 88 6.96 7.51 -4.15
CA SER A 88 8.27 6.88 -3.97
C SER A 88 9.30 7.91 -3.50
N GLY A 89 9.95 7.65 -2.36
CA GLY A 89 10.96 8.55 -1.80
C GLY A 89 10.44 9.67 -0.91
N SER A 90 9.11 9.78 -0.74
CA SER A 90 8.51 10.63 0.29
C SER A 90 8.97 10.23 1.71
N GLU A 91 8.76 11.12 2.68
CA GLU A 91 9.05 10.83 4.10
C GLU A 91 8.33 9.56 4.57
N GLN A 92 7.07 9.35 4.16
CA GLN A 92 6.32 8.14 4.47
C GLN A 92 6.96 6.90 3.82
N CYS A 93 7.48 7.02 2.61
CA CYS A 93 8.18 5.94 1.92
C CYS A 93 9.48 5.54 2.64
N ILE A 94 10.27 6.52 3.06
CA ILE A 94 11.49 6.32 3.83
C ILE A 94 11.18 5.68 5.19
N GLU A 95 10.15 6.18 5.88
CA GLU A 95 9.69 5.62 7.15
C GLU A 95 9.21 4.18 7.00
N ALA A 96 8.46 3.86 5.94
CA ALA A 96 8.05 2.48 5.66
C ALA A 96 9.25 1.55 5.51
N ARG A 97 10.27 1.96 4.72
CA ARG A 97 11.49 1.16 4.55
C ARG A 97 12.24 0.97 5.87
N ARG A 98 12.36 2.04 6.67
CA ARG A 98 12.98 1.98 8.00
C ARG A 98 12.27 0.99 8.93
N ARG A 99 10.94 0.98 8.95
CA ARG A 99 10.15 0.01 9.74
C ARG A 99 10.37 -1.44 9.32
N GLN A 100 10.65 -1.67 8.04
CA GLN A 100 10.96 -2.99 7.50
C GLN A 100 12.46 -3.34 7.53
N GLY A 101 13.30 -2.48 8.11
CA GLY A 101 14.76 -2.69 8.15
C GLY A 101 15.44 -2.61 6.77
N ILE A 102 14.78 -2.02 5.77
CA ILE A 102 15.31 -1.86 4.42
C ILE A 102 16.19 -0.63 4.41
N GLN A 103 17.49 -0.82 4.25
CA GLN A 103 18.43 0.28 4.06
C GLN A 103 18.08 0.98 2.74
N SER A 104 17.93 2.29 2.76
CA SER A 104 17.92 3.07 1.52
C SER A 104 19.28 2.87 0.86
N THR A 105 19.36 2.03 -0.16
CA THR A 105 20.55 1.89 -0.98
C THR A 105 20.70 3.19 -1.78
N GLY A 106 21.29 4.20 -1.15
CA GLY A 106 21.79 5.39 -1.80
C GLY A 106 23.31 5.35 -1.74
N THR A 107 23.91 4.89 -2.83
CA THR A 107 25.28 5.28 -3.20
C THR A 107 25.15 6.31 -4.32
#